data_AF-A0A949M8R0-F1
#
_entry.id   AF-A0A949M8R0-F1
#
_cell.length_a   1.000
_cell.length_b   1.000
_cell.length_c   1.000
_cell.angle_alpha   90.00
_cell.angle_beta   90.00
_cell.angle_gamma   90.00
#
_symmetry.space_group_name_H-M   'P 1'
#
loop_
_entity.id
_entity.type
_entity.pdbx_description
1 polymer ?
#
loop_
_entity_poly.entity_id
_entity_poly.type
_entity_poly.pdbx_seq_one_letter_code
_entity_poly.pdbx_strand_id
1 'polypeptide(L)'
;MLNESWLARSRSTACAFAVLIGIALAVISPVAFAQQQTLILDNGFSVGPGVLRVLPRLDKKGYAGSNETQSAARIAGLDDGLRVTYVSTKRTDRQPIETPEPYKIAIKVNQSEVSKSDLVIQGGLGSAFSATPFDPFGRRIYMFQSPSKQIVQGITEVSPQYVRIQGLRGVGQQTSISWDMRVGMSSIPPGQLRDVLVRNADPNRAQDWLDIVSVYLAAKRYFEARQMLVTAIQRFPELETSRPEIKRIDQLLADQMFEAAVMAQNAGQHELAQQILKGFQANTVSVETQLKIDRRLEAIFNVKKECDEILAWLREDLAKVSDPAIGTELAPILDEIGEYLNEDTRIRFADYVNQRTDPGLTADQQAALGFAGWLYGAGLAEKNLSVVRSGYIARGMISELLAARRKNDALIQSIMKLESGTPRYVARILENMPPAIQTPQDSQVRAEVPSTEDPQQRVQVPVPGRFLLEVPTSRELGARMVRYMVQLPA
;
A
#
# COMPACT_ATOMS: atom_id res chain seq x y z
N MET A 1 17.38 92.04 -31.57
CA MET A 1 18.31 90.99 -31.11
C MET A 1 17.73 90.44 -29.82
N LEU A 2 17.00 89.32 -29.91
CA LEU A 2 17.49 87.96 -29.59
C LEU A 2 17.95 87.89 -28.12
N ASN A 3 17.47 87.02 -27.24
CA ASN A 3 16.85 85.73 -27.48
C ASN A 3 16.10 85.24 -26.23
N GLU A 4 14.99 84.56 -26.49
CA GLU A 4 14.29 83.67 -25.58
C GLU A 4 15.23 82.56 -25.07
N SER A 5 15.29 82.32 -23.76
CA SER A 5 15.80 81.05 -23.20
C SER A 5 15.48 80.91 -21.70
N TRP A 6 14.19 80.88 -21.36
CA TRP A 6 13.75 80.56 -19.98
C TRP A 6 12.76 79.38 -19.89
N LEU A 7 12.72 78.50 -20.90
CA LEU A 7 11.80 77.36 -20.95
C LEU A 7 12.43 75.98 -21.15
N ALA A 8 13.73 75.80 -20.89
CA ALA A 8 14.38 74.51 -21.12
C ALA A 8 15.32 74.10 -19.97
N ARG A 9 14.79 73.87 -18.76
CA ARG A 9 15.54 73.11 -17.73
C ARG A 9 14.77 72.45 -16.58
N SER A 10 13.43 72.33 -16.65
CA SER A 10 12.64 71.68 -15.58
C SER A 10 11.90 70.39 -15.99
N ARG A 11 12.20 69.80 -17.16
CA ARG A 11 11.52 68.58 -17.64
C ARG A 11 12.29 67.26 -17.48
N SER A 12 13.53 67.27 -16.98
CA SER A 12 14.35 66.04 -16.88
C SER A 12 14.22 65.30 -15.54
N THR A 13 13.90 65.99 -14.45
CA THR A 13 13.88 65.36 -13.10
C THR A 13 12.52 64.76 -12.71
N ALA A 14 11.42 65.16 -13.36
CA ALA A 14 10.10 64.59 -13.11
C ALA A 14 9.87 63.24 -13.83
N CYS A 15 10.50 63.00 -14.98
CA CYS A 15 10.42 61.71 -15.67
C CYS A 15 11.30 60.63 -15.01
N ALA A 16 12.41 61.00 -14.37
CA ALA A 16 13.28 60.03 -13.71
C ALA A 16 12.66 59.42 -12.44
N PHE A 17 11.85 60.19 -11.70
CA PHE A 17 11.20 59.70 -10.48
C PHE A 17 9.92 58.90 -10.76
N ALA A 18 9.17 59.22 -11.83
CA ALA A 18 8.01 58.45 -12.26
C ALA A 18 8.39 57.08 -12.86
N VAL A 19 9.55 56.98 -13.52
CA VAL A 19 10.04 55.71 -14.09
C VAL A 19 10.60 54.79 -13.00
N LEU A 20 11.18 55.31 -11.92
CA LEU A 20 11.67 54.49 -10.80
C LEU A 20 10.53 53.94 -9.91
N ILE A 21 9.42 54.66 -9.75
CA ILE A 21 8.23 54.14 -9.04
C ILE A 21 7.42 53.17 -9.93
N GLY A 22 7.41 53.39 -11.25
CA GLY A 22 6.78 52.47 -12.21
C GLY A 22 7.51 51.13 -12.38
N ILE A 23 8.84 51.10 -12.18
CA ILE A 23 9.64 49.86 -12.25
C ILE A 23 9.67 49.13 -10.89
N ALA A 24 9.50 49.83 -9.76
CA ALA A 24 9.40 49.19 -8.44
C ALA A 24 8.04 48.50 -8.19
N LEU A 25 6.97 48.86 -8.94
CA LEU A 25 5.64 48.25 -8.84
C LEU A 25 5.37 47.14 -9.87
N ALA A 26 6.30 46.86 -10.79
CA ALA A 26 6.14 45.85 -11.84
C ALA A 26 6.86 44.50 -11.55
N VAL A 27 7.47 44.33 -10.37
CA VAL A 27 8.07 43.06 -9.92
C VAL A 27 7.42 42.57 -8.62
N ILE A 28 6.11 42.80 -8.49
CA ILE A 28 5.27 41.86 -7.75
C ILE A 28 4.66 40.98 -8.84
N SER A 29 5.43 40.02 -9.35
CA SER A 29 4.81 38.89 -10.01
C SER A 29 3.81 38.33 -9.01
N PRO A 30 2.50 38.27 -9.31
CA PRO A 30 1.65 37.38 -8.56
C PRO A 30 2.35 36.02 -8.66
N VAL A 31 2.69 35.44 -7.52
CA VAL A 31 3.00 34.01 -7.48
C VAL A 31 1.73 33.37 -8.00
N ALA A 32 1.70 33.05 -9.29
CA ALA A 32 0.59 32.36 -9.91
C ALA A 32 0.56 31.01 -9.21
N PHE A 33 -0.32 30.90 -8.23
CA PHE A 33 -0.59 29.66 -7.53
C PHE A 33 -1.01 28.67 -8.62
N ALA A 34 -0.20 27.65 -8.83
CA ALA A 34 -0.51 26.62 -9.81
C ALA A 34 -1.75 25.86 -9.31
N GLN A 35 -2.90 26.11 -9.93
CA GLN A 35 -4.15 25.43 -9.60
C GLN A 35 -3.99 23.92 -9.80
N GLN A 36 -4.47 23.14 -8.82
CA GLN A 36 -4.51 21.69 -8.95
C GLN A 36 -5.61 21.28 -9.93
N GLN A 37 -5.26 20.34 -10.79
CA GLN A 37 -6.09 19.87 -11.88
C GLN A 37 -6.20 18.35 -11.83
N THR A 38 -7.38 17.85 -12.20
CA THR A 38 -7.62 16.42 -12.44
C THR A 38 -7.90 16.23 -13.92
N LEU A 39 -7.17 15.31 -14.53
CA LEU A 39 -7.36 14.91 -15.92
C LEU A 39 -8.28 13.69 -15.96
N ILE A 40 -9.36 13.76 -16.74
CA ILE A 40 -10.16 12.59 -17.06
C ILE A 40 -9.64 12.01 -18.38
N LEU A 41 -9.39 10.71 -18.37
CA LEU A 41 -8.96 9.95 -19.54
C LEU A 41 -10.17 9.48 -20.35
N ASP A 42 -9.94 9.18 -21.63
CA ASP A 42 -10.90 8.62 -22.58
C ASP A 42 -11.63 7.37 -22.07
N ASN A 43 -10.99 6.58 -21.22
CA ASN A 43 -11.54 5.40 -20.57
C ASN A 43 -12.24 5.67 -19.23
N GLY A 44 -12.51 6.94 -18.89
CA GLY A 44 -13.17 7.37 -17.66
C GLY A 44 -12.29 7.39 -16.41
N PHE A 45 -11.01 7.00 -16.50
CA PHE A 45 -10.09 7.10 -15.36
C PHE A 45 -9.70 8.55 -15.08
N SER A 46 -9.73 8.95 -13.81
CA SER A 46 -9.24 10.25 -13.37
C SER A 46 -7.79 10.16 -12.87
N VAL A 47 -6.93 11.04 -13.36
CA VAL A 47 -5.54 11.21 -12.91
C VAL A 47 -5.42 12.57 -12.22
N GLY A 48 -5.11 12.56 -10.92
CA GLY A 48 -4.96 13.76 -10.10
C GLY A 48 -5.54 13.63 -8.70
N PRO A 49 -5.60 14.73 -7.94
CA PRO A 49 -5.25 16.10 -8.33
C PRO A 49 -3.74 16.40 -8.34
N GLY A 50 -3.28 17.27 -9.24
CA GLY A 50 -1.88 17.75 -9.25
C GLY A 50 -1.66 18.96 -10.15
N VAL A 51 -0.43 19.48 -10.19
CA VAL A 51 -0.06 20.60 -11.05
C VAL A 51 0.17 20.10 -12.48
N LEU A 52 -0.64 20.57 -13.42
CA LEU A 52 -0.51 20.22 -14.83
C LEU A 52 0.70 20.91 -15.46
N ARG A 53 1.56 20.11 -16.09
CA ARG A 53 2.69 20.53 -16.90
C ARG A 53 2.57 19.89 -18.27
N VAL A 54 2.38 20.71 -19.29
CA VAL A 54 2.28 20.22 -20.67
C VAL A 54 3.69 20.15 -21.26
N LEU A 55 4.13 18.95 -21.66
CA LEU A 55 5.47 18.70 -22.19
C LEU A 55 5.42 18.33 -23.68
N PRO A 56 6.31 18.90 -24.50
CA PRO A 56 6.44 18.52 -25.90
C PRO A 56 7.04 17.11 -26.08
N ARG A 57 7.98 16.70 -25.20
CA ARG A 57 8.70 15.41 -25.22
C ARG A 57 9.13 15.01 -23.79
N LEU A 58 9.50 13.73 -23.58
CA LEU A 58 9.90 13.17 -22.28
C LEU A 58 11.39 13.43 -21.91
N ASP A 59 12.19 14.02 -22.80
CA ASP A 59 13.60 14.30 -22.57
C ASP A 59 13.80 15.53 -21.65
N LYS A 60 14.59 15.37 -20.59
CA LYS A 60 14.96 16.44 -19.64
C LYS A 60 16.03 17.41 -20.19
N LYS A 61 16.74 17.05 -21.26
CA LYS A 61 17.66 17.94 -21.97
C LYS A 61 16.89 18.60 -23.11
N GLY A 62 16.26 19.74 -22.81
CA GLY A 62 15.93 20.70 -23.85
C GLY A 62 17.24 21.14 -24.51
N TYR A 63 17.63 20.50 -25.62
CA TYR A 63 18.67 21.04 -26.48
C TYR A 63 18.12 22.35 -27.03
N ALA A 64 18.62 23.46 -26.48
CA ALA A 64 18.54 24.76 -27.11
C ALA A 64 19.28 24.66 -28.44
N GLY A 65 18.55 24.51 -29.55
CA GLY A 65 19.17 24.44 -30.87
C GLY A 65 18.38 23.71 -31.94
N SER A 66 17.11 24.04 -32.15
CA SER A 66 16.53 24.09 -33.49
C SER A 66 15.19 24.81 -33.46
N ASN A 67 15.05 25.87 -34.27
CA ASN A 67 13.80 26.61 -34.45
C ASN A 67 12.76 25.84 -35.31
N GLU A 68 12.84 24.51 -35.35
CA GLU A 68 11.99 23.66 -36.19
C GLU A 68 11.52 22.42 -35.42
N THR A 69 10.72 22.62 -34.37
CA THR A 69 9.55 21.75 -34.15
C THR A 69 8.60 22.41 -33.14
N GLN A 70 7.67 23.24 -33.60
CA GLN A 70 6.41 23.44 -32.90
C GLN A 70 5.57 22.15 -33.00
N SER A 71 6.03 21.06 -32.37
CA SER A 71 5.22 19.86 -32.24
C SER A 71 4.25 20.10 -31.10
N ALA A 72 2.95 20.15 -31.43
CA ALA A 72 1.85 20.20 -30.48
C ALA A 72 2.14 19.27 -29.29
N ALA A 73 2.03 19.79 -28.07
CA ALA A 73 2.44 19.05 -26.89
C ALA A 73 1.70 17.71 -26.78
N ARG A 74 2.46 16.61 -26.76
CA ARG A 74 1.91 15.24 -26.85
C ARG A 74 1.74 14.58 -25.48
N ILE A 75 2.29 15.18 -24.42
CA ILE A 75 2.36 14.61 -23.08
C ILE A 75 1.90 15.66 -22.07
N ALA A 76 0.92 15.30 -21.24
CA ALA A 76 0.57 16.04 -20.03
C ALA A 76 1.23 15.33 -18.85
N GLY A 77 2.08 16.03 -18.11
CA GLY A 77 2.62 15.60 -16.83
C GLY A 77 1.79 16.21 -15.71
N LEU A 78 1.34 15.41 -14.77
CA LEU A 78 0.66 15.87 -13.57
C LEU A 78 1.55 15.64 -12.36
N ASP A 79 1.91 16.70 -11.67
CA ASP A 79 2.82 16.68 -10.52
C ASP A 79 2.02 16.90 -9.22
N ASP A 80 1.79 15.84 -8.45
CA ASP A 80 1.13 15.91 -7.14
C ASP A 80 2.11 16.27 -6.00
N GLY A 81 3.36 16.58 -6.35
CA GLY A 81 4.46 16.80 -5.42
C GLY A 81 5.22 15.52 -5.10
N LEU A 82 4.54 14.39 -4.86
CA LEU A 82 5.20 13.11 -4.55
C LEU A 82 5.58 12.35 -5.83
N ARG A 83 4.73 12.40 -6.84
CA ARG A 83 4.78 11.65 -8.08
C ARG A 83 4.48 12.59 -9.25
N VAL A 84 5.12 12.29 -10.38
CA VAL A 84 4.79 12.91 -11.66
C VAL A 84 4.20 11.84 -12.56
N THR A 85 2.92 11.96 -12.90
CA THR A 85 2.23 11.05 -13.81
C THR A 85 2.21 11.64 -15.22
N TYR A 86 2.78 10.94 -16.18
CA TYR A 86 2.75 11.34 -17.59
C TYR A 86 1.64 10.61 -18.32
N VAL A 87 0.75 11.37 -18.96
CA VAL A 87 -0.33 10.86 -19.81
C VAL A 87 -0.24 11.49 -21.18
N SER A 88 -0.69 10.78 -22.23
CA SER A 88 -0.73 11.36 -23.56
C SER A 88 -1.89 12.37 -23.66
N THR A 89 -1.63 13.56 -24.20
CA THR A 89 -2.67 14.59 -24.43
C THR A 89 -3.75 14.15 -25.43
N LYS A 90 -3.53 13.06 -26.17
CA LYS A 90 -4.55 12.45 -27.04
C LYS A 90 -5.64 11.69 -26.27
N ARG A 91 -5.33 11.24 -25.05
CA ARG A 91 -6.21 10.42 -24.23
C ARG A 91 -6.86 11.21 -23.08
N THR A 92 -6.58 12.50 -22.97
CA THR A 92 -7.11 13.37 -21.93
C THR A 92 -8.25 14.20 -22.49
N ASP A 93 -9.33 14.36 -21.74
CA ASP A 93 -10.33 15.38 -22.04
C ASP A 93 -9.69 16.77 -22.10
N ARG A 94 -10.16 17.60 -23.04
CA ARG A 94 -9.53 18.89 -23.37
C ARG A 94 -9.65 19.93 -22.26
N GLN A 95 -10.45 19.69 -21.23
CA GLN A 95 -10.68 20.61 -20.12
C GLN A 95 -10.36 19.90 -18.79
N PRO A 96 -9.17 20.14 -18.21
CA PRO A 96 -8.88 19.68 -16.85
C PRO A 96 -9.92 20.22 -15.88
N ILE A 97 -10.35 19.38 -14.94
CA ILE A 97 -11.26 19.81 -13.88
C ILE A 97 -10.41 20.48 -12.80
N GLU A 98 -10.68 21.77 -12.56
CA GLU A 98 -10.13 22.46 -11.39
C GLU A 98 -10.58 21.73 -10.14
N THR A 99 -9.62 21.19 -9.40
CA THR A 99 -9.89 20.51 -8.14
C THR A 99 -9.51 21.46 -7.02
N PRO A 100 -10.42 21.78 -6.07
CA PRO A 100 -10.09 22.58 -4.91
C PRO A 100 -8.87 21.99 -4.24
N GLU A 101 -7.82 22.79 -4.00
CA GLU A 101 -6.56 22.30 -3.43
C GLU A 101 -6.82 21.61 -2.08
N PRO A 102 -6.77 20.28 -1.96
CA PRO A 102 -7.13 19.62 -0.72
C PRO A 102 -6.02 19.72 0.35
N TYR A 103 -4.86 20.32 0.04
CA TYR A 103 -3.60 20.04 0.75
C TYR A 103 -2.75 21.27 1.12
N LYS A 104 -3.36 22.45 1.33
CA LYS A 104 -2.62 23.65 1.76
C LYS A 104 -2.13 23.65 3.21
N ILE A 105 -2.44 22.61 3.99
CA ILE A 105 -2.00 22.50 5.37
C ILE A 105 -0.61 21.87 5.37
N ALA A 106 0.43 22.68 5.16
CA ALA A 106 1.82 22.22 5.23
C ALA A 106 2.52 22.86 6.43
N ILE A 107 3.10 22.03 7.29
CA ILE A 107 3.90 22.49 8.43
C ILE A 107 5.35 22.58 7.97
N LYS A 108 5.90 23.80 8.01
CA LYS A 108 7.33 24.03 7.79
C LYS A 108 8.09 23.65 9.04
N VAL A 109 9.08 22.79 8.88
CA VAL A 109 9.95 22.35 9.98
C VAL A 109 11.21 23.19 9.97
N ASN A 110 11.50 23.82 11.10
CA ASN A 110 12.66 24.67 11.28
C ASN A 110 13.94 23.83 11.28
N GLN A 111 14.69 23.90 10.17
CA GLN A 111 15.99 23.25 10.02
C GLN A 111 17.13 24.27 10.00
N SER A 112 18.36 23.79 10.25
CA SER A 112 19.56 24.53 9.89
C SER A 112 19.59 24.79 8.38
N GLU A 113 20.29 25.83 7.93
CA GLU A 113 20.27 26.27 6.53
C GLU A 113 20.35 25.11 5.52
N VAL A 114 19.35 25.05 4.63
CA VAL A 114 19.31 24.06 3.54
C VAL A 114 20.53 24.27 2.64
N SER A 115 21.19 23.18 2.27
CA SER A 115 22.35 23.23 1.39
C SER A 115 21.91 23.69 -0.01
N LYS A 116 22.36 24.88 -0.41
CA LYS A 116 22.19 25.43 -1.76
C LYS A 116 23.47 25.26 -2.58
N SER A 117 24.20 24.15 -2.42
CA SER A 117 25.42 23.93 -3.18
C SER A 117 25.10 23.60 -4.63
N ASP A 118 25.65 24.39 -5.56
CA ASP A 118 25.65 24.10 -7.01
C ASP A 118 26.68 23.02 -7.39
N LEU A 119 27.31 22.40 -6.39
CA LEU A 119 28.31 21.36 -6.56
C LEU A 119 27.64 20.08 -7.08
N VAL A 120 27.64 19.92 -8.40
CA VAL A 120 27.28 18.67 -9.07
C VAL A 120 28.35 17.63 -8.74
N ILE A 121 27.94 16.54 -8.11
CA ILE A 121 28.83 15.42 -7.78
C ILE A 121 29.19 14.71 -9.09
N GLN A 122 30.35 15.06 -9.65
CA GLN A 122 30.93 14.33 -10.78
C GLN A 122 31.30 12.91 -10.33
N GLY A 123 30.74 11.89 -11.01
CA GLY A 123 30.98 10.47 -10.69
C GLY A 123 29.84 9.73 -9.98
N GLY A 124 28.75 10.42 -9.63
CA GLY A 124 27.64 9.81 -8.89
C GLY A 124 27.98 9.53 -7.42
N LEU A 125 26.96 9.28 -6.59
CA LEU A 125 27.11 9.06 -5.14
C LEU A 125 27.48 7.62 -4.75
N GLY A 126 27.56 6.70 -5.71
CA GLY A 126 27.74 5.27 -5.45
C GLY A 126 26.55 4.63 -4.73
N SER A 127 26.71 3.39 -4.22
CA SER A 127 25.68 2.72 -3.42
C SER A 127 25.62 3.27 -2.01
N ALA A 128 24.42 3.69 -1.62
CA ALA A 128 24.10 3.93 -0.22
C ALA A 128 24.04 2.60 0.53
N PHE A 129 24.63 2.54 1.72
CA PHE A 129 24.65 1.31 2.52
C PHE A 129 23.95 1.45 3.87
N SER A 130 23.71 2.68 4.35
CA SER A 130 23.00 2.92 5.61
C SER A 130 22.38 4.30 5.68
N ALA A 131 21.30 4.40 6.47
CA ALA A 131 20.67 5.64 6.86
C ALA A 131 20.26 5.53 8.34
N THR A 132 20.59 6.55 9.14
CA THR A 132 20.08 6.60 10.52
C THR A 132 18.57 6.89 10.51
N PRO A 133 17.83 6.50 11.55
CA PRO A 133 16.50 7.04 11.80
C PRO A 133 16.53 8.57 11.92
N PHE A 134 15.37 9.21 11.75
CA PHE A 134 15.23 10.63 12.04
C PHE A 134 15.27 10.86 13.54
N ASP A 135 16.08 11.84 13.98
CA ASP A 135 16.06 12.33 15.34
C ASP A 135 14.82 13.22 15.61
N PRO A 136 14.57 13.64 16.86
CA PRO A 136 13.45 14.55 17.17
C PRO A 136 13.53 15.93 16.50
N PHE A 137 14.66 16.30 15.90
CA PHE A 137 14.79 17.51 15.09
C PHE A 137 14.44 17.26 13.61
N GLY A 138 14.13 16.02 13.24
CA GLY A 138 13.83 15.62 11.88
C GLY A 138 15.09 15.49 11.02
N ARG A 139 16.25 15.20 11.62
CA ARG A 139 17.53 15.05 10.93
C ARG A 139 17.98 13.60 10.90
N ARG A 140 18.63 13.20 9.81
CA ARG A 140 19.27 11.89 9.68
C ARG A 140 20.57 11.98 8.89
N ILE A 141 21.42 10.98 9.05
CA ILE A 141 22.68 10.84 8.32
C ILE A 141 22.52 9.72 7.30
N TYR A 142 22.83 10.03 6.04
CA TYR A 142 22.81 9.11 4.92
C TYR A 142 24.25 8.80 4.48
N MET A 143 24.62 7.52 4.43
CA MET A 143 26.02 7.08 4.26
C MET A 143 26.24 6.35 2.94
N PHE A 144 27.29 6.75 2.22
CA PHE A 144 27.69 6.18 0.93
C PHE A 144 29.04 5.47 1.02
N GLN A 145 29.21 4.37 0.28
CA GLN A 145 30.45 3.57 0.31
C GLN A 145 31.57 4.19 -0.54
N SER A 146 31.26 4.79 -1.68
CA SER A 146 32.26 5.25 -2.65
C SER A 146 31.68 6.35 -3.54
N PRO A 147 32.13 7.62 -3.38
CA PRO A 147 33.07 8.09 -2.36
C PRO A 147 32.47 8.00 -0.94
N SER A 148 33.29 7.70 0.07
CA SER A 148 32.86 7.70 1.47
C SER A 148 32.39 9.10 1.85
N LYS A 149 31.06 9.28 1.89
CA LYS A 149 30.40 10.56 2.16
C LYS A 149 29.24 10.34 3.10
N GLN A 150 29.08 11.31 4.01
CA GLN A 150 27.94 11.40 4.90
C GLN A 150 27.16 12.65 4.53
N ILE A 151 25.89 12.47 4.18
CA ILE A 151 24.98 13.57 3.85
C ILE A 151 24.00 13.71 5.01
N VAL A 152 23.93 14.92 5.58
CA VAL A 152 22.91 15.24 6.57
C VAL A 152 21.64 15.65 5.82
N GLN A 153 20.56 14.95 6.10
CA GLN A 153 19.23 15.26 5.56
C GLN A 153 18.32 15.74 6.69
N GLY A 154 17.43 16.66 6.37
CA GLY A 154 16.44 17.21 7.29
C GLY A 154 15.05 17.23 6.68
N ILE A 155 14.04 16.92 7.48
CA ILE A 155 12.64 17.17 7.15
C ILE A 155 12.42 18.68 7.17
N THR A 156 12.03 19.28 6.05
CA THR A 156 11.79 20.73 5.95
C THR A 156 10.31 21.09 5.85
N GLU A 157 9.48 20.14 5.44
CA GLU A 157 8.05 20.35 5.26
C GLU A 157 7.30 19.04 5.44
N VAL A 158 6.20 19.09 6.18
CA VAL A 158 5.26 17.99 6.35
C VAL A 158 3.92 18.43 5.80
N SER A 159 3.45 17.77 4.75
CA SER A 159 2.13 17.97 4.15
C SER A 159 1.32 16.67 4.26
N PRO A 160 0.01 16.69 3.99
CA PRO A 160 -0.81 15.49 4.07
C PRO A 160 -0.41 14.41 3.06
N GLN A 161 0.14 14.81 1.91
CA GLN A 161 0.53 13.90 0.83
C GLN A 161 1.97 13.42 0.95
N TYR A 162 2.88 14.31 1.36
CA TYR A 162 4.30 14.04 1.37
C TYR A 162 5.03 14.72 2.52
N VAL A 163 6.19 14.16 2.84
CA VAL A 163 7.22 14.78 3.67
C VAL A 163 8.39 15.16 2.78
N ARG A 164 8.76 16.44 2.78
CA ARG A 164 9.91 16.96 2.04
C ARG A 164 11.16 16.81 2.87
N ILE A 165 12.16 16.16 2.30
CA ILE A 165 13.47 15.93 2.92
C ILE A 165 14.51 16.61 2.04
N GLN A 166 15.29 17.49 2.65
CA GLN A 166 16.33 18.24 1.96
C GLN A 166 17.71 18.00 2.57
N GLY A 167 18.76 18.14 1.76
CA GLY A 167 20.14 18.15 2.22
C GLY A 167 20.39 19.41 3.06
N LEU A 168 20.87 19.23 4.28
CA LEU A 168 21.24 20.34 5.17
C LEU A 168 22.69 20.74 4.92
N ARG A 169 23.02 22.01 5.15
CA ARG A 169 24.41 22.47 5.11
C ARG A 169 25.19 21.81 6.25
N GLY A 170 26.24 21.09 5.90
CA GLY A 170 27.20 20.54 6.85
C GLY A 170 28.33 21.52 7.16
N VAL A 171 29.21 21.13 8.08
CA VAL A 171 30.37 21.95 8.50
C VAL A 171 31.45 22.07 7.40
N GLY A 172 31.36 21.29 6.30
CA GLY A 172 32.32 21.33 5.20
C GLY A 172 31.70 21.19 3.81
N GLN A 173 32.51 21.47 2.77
CA GLN A 173 32.09 21.34 1.35
C GLN A 173 31.79 19.89 0.95
N GLN A 174 32.38 18.91 1.64
CA GLN A 174 32.19 17.48 1.35
C GLN A 174 30.89 16.89 1.89
N THR A 175 30.21 17.59 2.81
CA THR A 175 28.96 17.18 3.47
C THR A 175 27.74 17.99 3.03
N SER A 176 27.94 19.07 2.27
CA SER A 176 26.88 19.99 1.81
C SER A 176 26.50 19.70 0.36
N ILE A 177 25.42 18.94 0.16
CA ILE A 177 24.90 18.55 -1.16
C ILE A 177 23.47 19.07 -1.30
N SER A 178 23.17 19.74 -2.41
CA SER A 178 21.79 20.06 -2.78
C SER A 178 21.03 18.76 -3.06
N TRP A 179 20.13 18.42 -2.13
CA TRP A 179 19.27 17.25 -2.22
C TRP A 179 17.85 17.71 -1.91
N ASP A 180 16.90 17.35 -2.75
CA ASP A 180 15.46 17.56 -2.51
C ASP A 180 14.73 16.29 -2.91
N MET A 181 14.08 15.66 -1.94
CA MET A 181 13.25 14.48 -2.18
C MET A 181 11.95 14.62 -1.41
N ARG A 182 10.92 13.95 -1.91
CA ARG A 182 9.61 13.84 -1.26
C ARG A 182 9.32 12.37 -1.06
N VAL A 183 8.83 12.03 0.12
CA VAL A 183 8.42 10.68 0.48
C VAL A 183 6.99 10.71 0.99
N GLY A 184 6.27 9.60 0.86
CA GLY A 184 4.94 9.51 1.46
C GLY A 184 5.05 9.65 2.98
N MET A 185 4.03 10.24 3.62
CA MET A 185 4.01 10.38 5.07
C MET A 185 4.09 9.02 5.79
N SER A 186 3.55 7.96 5.18
CA SER A 186 3.63 6.59 5.67
C SER A 186 5.04 5.99 5.64
N SER A 187 5.99 6.60 4.92
CA SER A 187 7.38 6.15 4.89
C SER A 187 8.17 6.55 6.14
N ILE A 188 7.61 7.39 7.01
CA ILE A 188 8.23 7.80 8.27
C ILE A 188 7.41 7.20 9.44
N PRO A 189 8.06 6.53 10.41
CA PRO A 189 7.38 5.97 11.56
C PRO A 189 6.51 7.01 12.29
N PRO A 190 5.27 6.68 12.70
CA PRO A 190 4.34 7.61 13.34
C PRO A 190 4.94 8.34 14.55
N GLY A 191 5.61 7.59 15.44
CA GLY A 191 6.25 8.16 16.63
C GLY A 191 7.33 9.19 16.30
N GLN A 192 8.21 8.88 15.34
CA GLN A 192 9.27 9.80 14.91
C GLN A 192 8.69 11.08 14.33
N LEU A 193 7.71 10.96 13.41
CA LEU A 193 7.10 12.14 12.80
C LEU A 193 6.40 13.02 13.85
N ARG A 194 5.70 12.40 14.81
CA ARG A 194 5.07 13.11 15.92
C ARG A 194 6.10 13.90 16.73
N ASP A 195 7.22 13.28 17.09
CA ASP A 195 8.26 13.93 17.90
C ASP A 195 8.85 15.15 17.16
N VAL A 196 9.05 15.03 15.84
CA VAL A 196 9.50 16.16 14.99
C VAL A 196 8.48 17.29 14.96
N LEU A 197 7.20 16.97 14.76
CA LEU A 197 6.13 17.97 14.67
C LEU A 197 5.90 18.67 16.01
N VAL A 198 5.81 17.92 17.11
CA VAL A 198 5.63 18.47 18.46
C VAL A 198 6.81 19.34 18.87
N ARG A 199 8.04 18.95 18.53
CA ARG A 199 9.22 19.77 18.79
C ARG A 199 9.24 21.07 17.99
N ASN A 200 8.69 21.05 16.77
CA ASN A 200 8.63 22.22 15.91
C ASN A 200 7.49 23.18 16.28
N ALA A 201 6.46 22.69 16.98
CA ALA A 201 5.34 23.50 17.47
C ALA A 201 5.76 24.36 18.67
N ASP A 202 5.19 25.56 18.78
CA ASP A 202 5.33 26.36 19.99
C ASP A 202 4.55 25.70 21.15
N PRO A 203 5.22 25.39 22.28
CA PRO A 203 4.57 24.77 23.45
C PRO A 203 3.42 25.59 24.05
N ASN A 204 3.33 26.89 23.75
CA ASN A 204 2.36 27.80 24.34
C ASN A 204 1.30 28.28 23.33
N ARG A 205 1.34 27.81 22.07
CA ARG A 205 0.40 28.22 21.02
C ARG A 205 -0.52 27.08 20.62
N ALA A 206 -1.80 27.16 21.01
CA ALA A 206 -2.81 26.15 20.68
C ALA A 206 -2.96 25.89 19.17
N GLN A 207 -2.82 26.94 18.35
CA GLN A 207 -2.96 26.84 16.89
C GLN A 207 -1.97 25.84 16.25
N ASP A 208 -0.72 25.77 16.73
CA ASP A 208 0.28 24.85 16.14
C ASP A 208 -0.10 23.39 16.33
N TRP A 209 -0.75 23.09 17.46
CA TRP A 209 -1.22 21.74 17.76
C TRP A 209 -2.43 21.38 16.90
N LEU A 210 -3.34 22.34 16.67
CA LEU A 210 -4.48 22.16 15.76
C LEU A 210 -4.04 22.03 14.31
N ASP A 211 -2.97 22.72 13.90
CA ASP A 211 -2.39 22.58 12.56
C ASP A 211 -1.85 21.15 12.36
N ILE A 212 -1.17 20.59 13.37
CA ILE A 212 -0.73 19.18 13.35
C ILE A 212 -1.92 18.22 13.22
N VAL A 213 -2.98 18.43 14.01
CA VAL A 213 -4.21 17.62 13.92
C VAL A 213 -4.81 17.71 12.53
N SER A 214 -4.86 18.91 11.94
CA SER A 214 -5.41 19.16 10.61
C SER A 214 -4.60 18.48 9.51
N VAL A 215 -3.27 18.47 9.61
CA VAL A 215 -2.39 17.70 8.71
C VAL A 215 -2.71 16.21 8.80
N TYR A 216 -2.82 15.65 10.00
CA TYR A 216 -3.13 14.23 10.16
C TYR A 216 -4.53 13.86 9.66
N LEU A 217 -5.54 14.72 9.88
CA LEU A 217 -6.89 14.53 9.34
C LEU A 217 -6.88 14.53 7.81
N ALA A 218 -6.23 15.51 7.19
CA ALA A 218 -6.10 15.58 5.74
C ALA A 218 -5.32 14.37 5.17
N ALA A 219 -4.39 13.81 5.94
CA ALA A 219 -3.62 12.62 5.58
C ALA A 219 -4.38 11.30 5.84
N LYS A 220 -5.63 11.36 6.33
CA LYS A 220 -6.42 10.20 6.79
C LYS A 220 -5.72 9.36 7.85
N ARG A 221 -4.92 10.01 8.70
CA ARG A 221 -4.22 9.43 9.85
C ARG A 221 -5.01 9.72 11.13
N TYR A 222 -6.21 9.15 11.20
CA TYR A 222 -7.19 9.51 12.23
C TYR A 222 -6.75 9.14 13.64
N PHE A 223 -6.02 8.03 13.80
CA PHE A 223 -5.49 7.61 15.09
C PHE A 223 -4.50 8.65 15.64
N GLU A 224 -3.54 9.10 14.84
CA GLU A 224 -2.57 10.12 15.22
C GLU A 224 -3.25 11.48 15.44
N ALA A 225 -4.22 11.85 14.59
CA ALA A 225 -5.02 13.07 14.77
C ALA A 225 -5.73 13.07 16.12
N ARG A 226 -6.37 11.95 16.49
CA ARG A 226 -7.06 11.78 17.77
C ARG A 226 -6.11 11.94 18.95
N GLN A 227 -4.97 11.24 18.94
CA GLN A 227 -3.97 11.33 20.01
C GLN A 227 -3.47 12.76 20.19
N MET A 228 -3.19 13.45 19.07
CA MET A 228 -2.74 14.84 19.10
C MET A 228 -3.81 15.78 19.63
N LEU A 229 -5.08 15.62 19.23
CA LEU A 229 -6.17 16.48 19.72
C LEU A 229 -6.41 16.28 21.22
N VAL A 230 -6.41 15.04 21.71
CA VAL A 230 -6.51 14.76 23.16
C VAL A 230 -5.36 15.42 23.93
N THR A 231 -4.14 15.30 23.41
CA THR A 231 -2.95 15.93 24.03
C THR A 231 -3.05 17.46 24.00
N ALA A 232 -3.57 18.04 22.90
CA ALA A 232 -3.78 19.48 22.79
C ALA A 232 -4.82 19.99 23.79
N ILE A 233 -5.95 19.29 23.97
CA ILE A 233 -6.99 19.65 24.94
C ILE A 233 -6.47 19.58 26.38
N GLN A 234 -5.70 18.55 26.73
CA GLN A 234 -5.07 18.45 28.05
C GLN A 234 -4.10 19.60 28.33
N ARG A 235 -3.44 20.12 27.29
CA ARG A 235 -2.44 21.19 27.39
C ARG A 235 -3.05 22.59 27.38
N PHE A 236 -4.10 22.79 26.59
CA PHE A 236 -4.75 24.08 26.37
C PHE A 236 -6.23 23.99 26.78
N PRO A 237 -6.58 24.43 28.01
CA PRO A 237 -7.96 24.36 28.50
C PRO A 237 -8.98 25.12 27.64
N GLU A 238 -8.54 26.11 26.86
CA GLU A 238 -9.39 26.80 25.88
C GLU A 238 -9.90 25.89 24.75
N LEU A 239 -9.24 24.76 24.50
CA LEU A 239 -9.64 23.77 23.48
C LEU A 239 -10.69 22.76 23.98
N GLU A 240 -11.17 22.88 25.21
CA GLU A 240 -12.23 22.01 25.76
C GLU A 240 -13.49 22.00 24.88
N THR A 241 -13.78 23.11 24.18
CA THR A 241 -14.88 23.21 23.21
C THR A 241 -14.71 22.30 21.99
N SER A 242 -13.48 21.83 21.71
CA SER A 242 -13.14 20.94 20.59
C SER A 242 -13.33 19.46 20.93
N ARG A 243 -13.73 19.10 22.16
CA ARG A 243 -14.04 17.71 22.54
C ARG A 243 -15.04 16.99 21.62
N PRO A 244 -16.10 17.63 21.09
CA PRO A 244 -17.00 16.98 20.13
C PRO A 244 -16.28 16.49 18.86
N GLU A 245 -15.19 17.16 18.43
CA GLU A 245 -14.41 16.73 17.26
C GLU A 245 -13.72 15.37 17.50
N ILE A 246 -13.42 14.99 18.75
CA ILE A 246 -12.88 13.64 19.04
C ILE A 246 -13.86 12.57 18.56
N LYS A 247 -15.17 12.73 18.83
CA LYS A 247 -16.19 11.78 18.37
C LYS A 247 -16.27 11.72 16.84
N ARG A 248 -16.08 12.86 16.17
CA ARG A 248 -16.04 12.92 14.72
C ARG A 248 -14.81 12.15 14.16
N ILE A 249 -13.64 12.32 14.77
CA ILE A 249 -12.43 11.60 14.39
C ILE A 249 -12.59 10.09 14.66
N ASP A 250 -13.20 9.72 15.79
CA ASP A 250 -13.51 8.33 16.11
C ASP A 250 -14.43 7.69 15.05
N GLN A 251 -15.44 8.41 14.57
CA GLN A 251 -16.29 7.95 13.46
C GLN A 251 -15.49 7.78 12.16
N LEU A 252 -14.64 8.74 11.79
CA LEU A 252 -13.80 8.63 10.58
C LEU A 252 -12.81 7.46 10.67
N LEU A 253 -12.23 7.23 11.84
CA LEU A 253 -11.36 6.09 12.10
C LEU A 253 -12.14 4.77 11.97
N ALA A 254 -13.34 4.72 12.54
CA ALA A 254 -14.20 3.56 12.44
C ALA A 254 -14.57 3.22 10.98
N ASP A 255 -14.96 4.22 10.20
CA ASP A 255 -15.29 4.04 8.79
C ASP A 255 -14.06 3.52 8.01
N GLN A 256 -12.86 4.08 8.26
CA GLN A 256 -11.62 3.61 7.64
C GLN A 256 -11.29 2.15 8.01
N MET A 257 -11.44 1.79 9.28
CA MET A 257 -11.22 0.41 9.73
C MET A 257 -12.24 -0.56 9.14
N PHE A 258 -13.49 -0.12 9.00
CA PHE A 258 -14.55 -0.94 8.41
C PHE A 258 -14.26 -1.21 6.94
N GLU A 259 -13.89 -0.18 6.17
CA GLU A 259 -13.46 -0.35 4.78
C GLU A 259 -12.24 -1.29 4.67
N ALA A 260 -11.27 -1.17 5.59
CA ALA A 260 -10.14 -2.08 5.63
C ALA A 260 -10.55 -3.54 5.90
N ALA A 261 -11.54 -3.77 6.78
CA ALA A 261 -12.09 -5.11 7.02
C ALA A 261 -12.80 -5.67 5.78
N VAL A 262 -13.56 -4.85 5.05
CA VAL A 262 -14.22 -5.24 3.80
C VAL A 262 -13.18 -5.59 2.73
N MET A 263 -12.14 -4.76 2.58
CA MET A 263 -11.04 -5.06 1.65
C MET A 263 -10.32 -6.35 2.01
N ALA A 264 -10.06 -6.59 3.30
CA ALA A 264 -9.44 -7.82 3.77
C ALA A 264 -10.30 -9.04 3.44
N GLN A 265 -11.61 -8.99 3.70
CA GLN A 265 -12.54 -10.07 3.37
C GLN A 265 -12.56 -10.35 1.85
N ASN A 266 -12.69 -9.31 1.03
CA ASN A 266 -12.69 -9.45 -0.43
C ASN A 266 -11.36 -9.98 -1.00
N ALA A 267 -10.26 -9.83 -0.25
CA ALA A 267 -8.93 -10.34 -0.60
C ALA A 267 -8.67 -11.75 -0.04
N GLY A 268 -9.67 -12.41 0.54
CA GLY A 268 -9.56 -13.75 1.14
C GLY A 268 -8.95 -13.76 2.56
N GLN A 269 -8.66 -12.60 3.15
CA GLN A 269 -8.05 -12.49 4.49
C GLN A 269 -9.14 -12.49 5.57
N HIS A 270 -9.87 -13.60 5.67
CA HIS A 270 -11.07 -13.75 6.51
C HIS A 270 -10.78 -13.58 8.01
N GLU A 271 -9.65 -14.13 8.49
CA GLU A 271 -9.24 -13.98 9.88
C GLU A 271 -8.92 -12.53 10.23
N LEU A 272 -8.19 -11.84 9.36
CA LEU A 272 -7.86 -10.42 9.56
C LEU A 272 -9.13 -9.57 9.57
N ALA A 273 -10.04 -9.81 8.63
CA ALA A 273 -11.33 -9.12 8.59
C ALA A 273 -12.11 -9.32 9.91
N GLN A 274 -12.17 -10.55 10.41
CA GLN A 274 -12.81 -10.85 11.69
C GLN A 274 -12.14 -10.14 12.88
N GLN A 275 -10.81 -10.13 12.92
CA GLN A 275 -10.04 -9.45 13.97
C GLN A 275 -10.32 -7.94 13.98
N ILE A 276 -10.34 -7.30 12.81
CA ILE A 276 -10.66 -5.87 12.69
C ILE A 276 -12.09 -5.61 13.17
N LEU A 277 -13.08 -6.40 12.73
CA LEU A 277 -14.49 -6.23 13.11
C LEU A 277 -14.74 -6.44 14.61
N LYS A 278 -14.03 -7.39 15.25
CA LYS A 278 -14.11 -7.59 16.71
C LYS A 278 -13.42 -6.49 17.51
N GLY A 279 -12.48 -5.75 16.90
CA GLY A 279 -11.73 -4.69 17.56
C GLY A 279 -12.50 -3.39 17.77
N PHE A 280 -13.70 -3.24 17.20
CA PHE A 280 -14.52 -2.05 17.36
C PHE A 280 -15.09 -1.94 18.79
N GLN A 281 -15.04 -0.73 19.35
CA GLN A 281 -15.68 -0.44 20.63
C GLN A 281 -17.10 0.07 20.38
N ALA A 282 -18.10 -0.46 21.10
CA ALA A 282 -19.52 -0.12 20.89
C ALA A 282 -19.83 1.38 21.01
N ASN A 283 -19.04 2.14 21.78
CA ASN A 283 -19.29 3.55 22.04
C ASN A 283 -18.61 4.51 21.03
N THR A 284 -17.79 3.99 20.11
CA THR A 284 -17.03 4.82 19.15
C THR A 284 -17.66 4.88 17.75
N VAL A 285 -18.74 4.14 17.52
CA VAL A 285 -19.37 3.98 16.20
C VAL A 285 -20.83 4.42 16.19
N SER A 286 -21.30 4.90 15.04
CA SER A 286 -22.72 5.11 14.80
C SER A 286 -23.51 3.80 14.92
N VAL A 287 -24.80 3.90 15.29
CA VAL A 287 -25.71 2.73 15.38
C VAL A 287 -25.81 1.99 14.04
N GLU A 288 -25.80 2.73 12.92
CA GLU A 288 -25.82 2.12 11.59
C GLU A 288 -24.53 1.32 11.32
N THR A 289 -23.37 1.90 11.64
CA THR A 289 -22.07 1.23 11.50
C THR A 289 -22.01 -0.02 12.38
N GLN A 290 -22.53 0.04 13.62
CA GLN A 290 -22.59 -1.10 14.52
C GLN A 290 -23.45 -2.24 13.93
N LEU A 291 -24.64 -1.92 13.42
CA LEU A 291 -25.50 -2.92 12.77
C LEU A 291 -24.83 -3.56 11.56
N LYS A 292 -24.05 -2.80 10.78
CA LYS A 292 -23.26 -3.32 9.65
C LYS A 292 -22.18 -4.28 10.13
N ILE A 293 -21.49 -3.96 11.23
CA ILE A 293 -20.47 -4.82 11.83
C ILE A 293 -21.11 -6.13 12.33
N ASP A 294 -22.20 -6.03 13.09
CA ASP A 294 -22.88 -7.19 13.67
C ASP A 294 -23.36 -8.17 12.59
N ARG A 295 -24.00 -7.66 11.52
CA ARG A 295 -24.41 -8.47 10.37
C ARG A 295 -23.24 -9.20 9.70
N ARG A 296 -22.08 -8.55 9.59
CA ARG A 296 -20.88 -9.18 9.01
C ARG A 296 -20.29 -10.22 9.93
N LEU A 297 -20.23 -9.97 11.24
CA LEU A 297 -19.78 -10.95 12.23
C LEU A 297 -20.69 -12.19 12.25
N GLU A 298 -22.00 -11.99 12.13
CA GLU A 298 -22.98 -13.07 12.00
C GLU A 298 -22.75 -13.88 10.71
N ALA A 299 -22.53 -13.22 9.57
CA ALA A 299 -22.20 -13.90 8.32
C ALA A 299 -20.93 -14.75 8.44
N ILE A 300 -19.85 -14.19 9.00
CA ILE A 300 -18.60 -14.92 9.26
C ILE A 300 -18.84 -16.12 10.17
N PHE A 301 -19.66 -15.96 11.21
CA PHE A 301 -20.00 -17.05 12.12
C PHE A 301 -20.77 -18.18 11.42
N ASN A 302 -21.77 -17.84 10.61
CA ASN A 302 -22.55 -18.83 9.86
C ASN A 302 -21.68 -19.60 8.88
N VAL A 303 -20.80 -18.91 8.16
CA VAL A 303 -19.83 -19.55 7.26
C VAL A 303 -18.92 -20.51 8.01
N LYS A 304 -18.38 -20.10 9.16
CA LYS A 304 -17.52 -20.97 9.96
C LYS A 304 -18.27 -22.22 10.41
N LYS A 305 -19.52 -22.07 10.85
CA LYS A 305 -20.38 -23.19 11.23
C LYS A 305 -20.62 -24.16 10.07
N GLU A 306 -20.90 -23.64 8.87
CA GLU A 306 -21.03 -24.46 7.65
C GLU A 306 -19.74 -25.24 7.34
N CYS A 307 -18.57 -24.60 7.45
CA CYS A 307 -17.28 -25.26 7.27
C CYS A 307 -17.06 -26.38 8.29
N ASP A 308 -17.36 -26.13 9.57
CA ASP A 308 -17.25 -27.11 10.65
C ASP A 308 -18.19 -28.31 10.42
N GLU A 309 -19.41 -28.07 9.93
CA GLU A 309 -20.37 -29.11 9.56
C GLU A 309 -19.87 -29.96 8.39
N ILE A 310 -19.35 -29.34 7.32
CA ILE A 310 -18.78 -30.07 6.18
C ILE A 310 -17.61 -30.96 6.64
N LEU A 311 -16.71 -30.46 7.49
CA LEU A 311 -15.60 -31.25 8.03
C LEU A 311 -16.06 -32.42 8.88
N ALA A 312 -17.09 -32.22 9.71
CA ALA A 312 -17.66 -33.28 10.52
C ALA A 312 -18.28 -34.38 9.64
N TRP A 313 -19.00 -34.00 8.59
CA TRP A 313 -19.58 -34.93 7.62
C TRP A 313 -18.53 -35.70 6.84
N LEU A 314 -17.47 -35.05 6.37
CA LEU A 314 -16.37 -35.71 5.68
C LEU A 314 -15.67 -36.75 6.57
N ARG A 315 -15.47 -36.43 7.86
CA ARG A 315 -14.93 -37.38 8.85
C ARG A 315 -15.85 -38.58 9.04
N GLU A 316 -17.16 -38.34 9.16
CA GLU A 316 -18.15 -39.41 9.31
C GLU A 316 -18.18 -40.34 8.09
N ASP A 317 -18.16 -39.76 6.89
CA ASP A 317 -18.26 -40.51 5.64
C ASP A 317 -16.96 -41.28 5.35
N LEU A 318 -15.80 -40.70 5.64
CA LEU A 318 -14.51 -41.40 5.54
C LEU A 318 -14.43 -42.61 6.50
N ALA A 319 -14.98 -42.49 7.71
CA ALA A 319 -14.99 -43.57 8.70
C ALA A 319 -15.90 -44.75 8.29
N LYS A 320 -16.82 -44.55 7.35
CA LYS A 320 -17.75 -45.57 6.83
C LYS A 320 -17.27 -46.21 5.52
N VAL A 321 -16.12 -45.79 4.99
CA VAL A 321 -15.55 -46.35 3.75
C VAL A 321 -15.28 -47.85 3.93
N SER A 322 -15.63 -48.63 2.91
CA SER A 322 -15.57 -50.09 2.96
C SER A 322 -14.14 -50.63 3.11
N ASP A 323 -13.16 -49.95 2.50
CA ASP A 323 -11.74 -50.32 2.54
C ASP A 323 -10.94 -49.41 3.49
N PRO A 324 -10.48 -49.93 4.65
CA PRO A 324 -9.69 -49.17 5.61
C PRO A 324 -8.35 -48.63 5.05
N ALA A 325 -7.78 -49.29 4.04
CA ALA A 325 -6.52 -48.84 3.43
C ALA A 325 -6.74 -47.52 2.67
N ILE A 326 -7.83 -47.42 1.91
CA ILE A 326 -8.21 -46.18 1.21
C ILE A 326 -8.53 -45.08 2.22
N GLY A 327 -9.23 -45.43 3.31
CA GLY A 327 -9.50 -44.48 4.40
C GLY A 327 -8.23 -43.86 4.99
N THR A 328 -7.19 -44.68 5.19
CA THR A 328 -5.89 -44.25 5.71
C THR A 328 -5.13 -43.37 4.72
N GLU A 329 -5.19 -43.69 3.42
CA GLU A 329 -4.53 -42.90 2.37
C GLU A 329 -5.15 -41.52 2.16
N LEU A 330 -6.46 -41.37 2.36
CA LEU A 330 -7.18 -40.10 2.20
C LEU A 330 -7.21 -39.25 3.47
N ALA A 331 -6.87 -39.81 4.63
CA ALA A 331 -6.84 -39.08 5.90
C ALA A 331 -5.99 -37.78 5.86
N PRO A 332 -4.79 -37.74 5.24
CA PRO A 332 -4.02 -36.50 5.11
C PRO A 332 -4.74 -35.40 4.32
N ILE A 333 -5.60 -35.76 3.37
CA ILE A 333 -6.41 -34.78 2.63
C ILE A 333 -7.44 -34.15 3.56
N LEU A 334 -8.01 -34.93 4.48
CA LEU A 334 -8.98 -34.43 5.44
C LEU A 334 -8.37 -33.42 6.42
N ASP A 335 -7.13 -33.66 6.84
CA ASP A 335 -6.37 -32.71 7.65
C ASP A 335 -6.09 -31.42 6.86
N GLU A 336 -5.68 -31.54 5.59
CA GLU A 336 -5.50 -30.39 4.69
C GLU A 336 -6.80 -29.59 4.50
N ILE A 337 -7.93 -30.27 4.27
CA ILE A 337 -9.23 -29.59 4.19
C ILE A 337 -9.52 -28.88 5.51
N GLY A 338 -9.22 -29.50 6.66
CA GLY A 338 -9.38 -28.88 7.97
C GLY A 338 -8.60 -27.57 8.14
N GLU A 339 -7.41 -27.48 7.56
CA GLU A 339 -6.55 -26.30 7.63
C GLU A 339 -6.99 -25.19 6.66
N TYR A 340 -7.43 -25.55 5.45
CA TYR A 340 -7.67 -24.60 4.36
C TYR A 340 -9.16 -24.42 3.98
N LEU A 341 -10.09 -25.02 4.73
CA LEU A 341 -11.52 -24.82 4.53
C LEU A 341 -11.96 -23.46 5.10
N ASN A 342 -12.33 -22.55 4.21
CA ASN A 342 -12.72 -21.18 4.52
C ASN A 342 -13.86 -20.73 3.60
N GLU A 343 -14.20 -19.44 3.67
CA GLU A 343 -15.28 -18.85 2.87
C GLU A 343 -15.14 -19.10 1.35
N ASP A 344 -13.93 -19.03 0.81
CA ASP A 344 -13.71 -19.15 -0.63
C ASP A 344 -13.64 -20.62 -1.06
N THR A 345 -13.08 -21.48 -0.23
CA THR A 345 -12.90 -22.89 -0.56
C THR A 345 -14.13 -23.75 -0.27
N ARG A 346 -15.05 -23.31 0.61
CA ARG A 346 -16.30 -24.06 0.91
C ARG A 346 -17.15 -24.31 -0.33
N ILE A 347 -17.12 -23.40 -1.30
CA ILE A 347 -17.89 -23.47 -2.55
C ILE A 347 -17.56 -24.76 -3.33
N ARG A 348 -16.33 -25.28 -3.19
CA ARG A 348 -15.88 -26.52 -3.81
C ARG A 348 -16.73 -27.74 -3.42
N PHE A 349 -17.36 -27.70 -2.25
CA PHE A 349 -18.18 -28.79 -1.70
C PHE A 349 -19.67 -28.67 -2.01
N ALA A 350 -20.10 -27.75 -2.89
CA ALA A 350 -21.51 -27.53 -3.20
C ALA A 350 -22.25 -28.82 -3.63
N ASP A 351 -21.64 -29.63 -4.49
CA ASP A 351 -22.24 -30.89 -4.95
C ASP A 351 -22.37 -31.90 -3.81
N TYR A 352 -21.37 -31.95 -2.92
CA TYR A 352 -21.34 -32.82 -1.74
C TYR A 352 -22.45 -32.46 -0.76
N VAL A 353 -22.55 -31.18 -0.38
CA VAL A 353 -23.60 -30.69 0.54
C VAL A 353 -25.00 -31.01 -0.02
N ASN A 354 -25.21 -30.85 -1.33
CA ASN A 354 -26.51 -31.07 -1.96
C ASN A 354 -26.91 -32.55 -2.04
N GLN A 355 -25.98 -33.46 -2.28
CA GLN A 355 -26.28 -34.88 -2.56
C GLN A 355 -25.99 -35.81 -1.40
N ARG A 356 -25.30 -35.37 -0.33
CA ARG A 356 -24.88 -36.25 0.77
C ARG A 356 -26.05 -37.05 1.37
N THR A 357 -27.21 -36.42 1.54
CA THR A 357 -28.40 -37.04 2.15
C THR A 357 -29.22 -37.89 1.17
N ASP A 358 -28.77 -38.07 -0.07
CA ASP A 358 -29.43 -38.95 -1.02
C ASP A 358 -29.35 -40.40 -0.52
N PRO A 359 -30.50 -41.06 -0.24
CA PRO A 359 -30.52 -42.43 0.26
C PRO A 359 -29.98 -43.45 -0.76
N GLY A 360 -29.81 -43.07 -2.02
CA GLY A 360 -29.26 -43.93 -3.06
C GLY A 360 -27.73 -44.03 -3.08
N LEU A 361 -27.01 -43.21 -2.29
CA LEU A 361 -25.55 -43.23 -2.27
C LEU A 361 -24.99 -44.21 -1.24
N THR A 362 -24.00 -45.00 -1.66
CA THR A 362 -23.20 -45.80 -0.72
C THR A 362 -22.22 -44.92 0.05
N ALA A 363 -21.71 -45.40 1.19
CA ALA A 363 -20.70 -44.68 1.97
C ALA A 363 -19.46 -44.31 1.13
N ASP A 364 -19.00 -45.22 0.26
CA ASP A 364 -17.87 -44.96 -0.64
C ASP A 364 -18.18 -43.85 -1.66
N GLN A 365 -19.43 -43.78 -2.15
CA GLN A 365 -19.86 -42.73 -3.07
C GLN A 365 -20.03 -41.37 -2.38
N GLN A 366 -20.49 -41.35 -1.14
CA GLN A 366 -20.57 -40.13 -0.32
C GLN A 366 -19.17 -39.57 -0.04
N ALA A 367 -18.24 -40.43 0.39
CA ALA A 367 -16.85 -40.05 0.59
C ALA A 367 -16.22 -39.55 -0.71
N ALA A 368 -16.39 -40.27 -1.83
CA ALA A 368 -15.88 -39.87 -3.13
C ALA A 368 -16.35 -38.46 -3.52
N LEU A 369 -17.64 -38.16 -3.34
CA LEU A 369 -18.21 -36.86 -3.66
C LEU A 369 -17.59 -35.71 -2.84
N GLY A 370 -17.34 -35.96 -1.55
CA GLY A 370 -16.70 -35.00 -0.66
C GLY A 370 -15.26 -34.68 -1.08
N PHE A 371 -14.43 -35.70 -1.24
CA PHE A 371 -13.02 -35.52 -1.65
C PHE A 371 -12.87 -35.04 -3.09
N ALA A 372 -13.80 -35.38 -3.99
CA ALA A 372 -13.87 -34.83 -5.34
C ALA A 372 -14.07 -33.32 -5.33
N GLY A 373 -14.90 -32.80 -4.41
CA GLY A 373 -15.06 -31.36 -4.20
C GLY A 373 -13.71 -30.69 -3.93
N TRP A 374 -12.91 -31.23 -3.00
CA TRP A 374 -11.59 -30.66 -2.71
C TRP A 374 -10.61 -30.72 -3.90
N LEU A 375 -10.53 -31.87 -4.57
CA LEU A 375 -9.54 -32.13 -5.62
C LEU A 375 -9.89 -31.47 -6.96
N TYR A 376 -11.16 -31.43 -7.32
CA TYR A 376 -11.61 -31.00 -8.65
C TYR A 376 -12.49 -29.74 -8.63
N GLY A 377 -12.90 -29.30 -7.44
CA GLY A 377 -13.82 -28.17 -7.27
C GLY A 377 -15.27 -28.52 -7.59
N ALA A 378 -16.13 -27.50 -7.56
CA ALA A 378 -17.56 -27.65 -7.81
C ALA A 378 -17.89 -28.02 -9.27
N GLY A 379 -19.02 -28.70 -9.45
CA GLY A 379 -19.57 -29.11 -10.75
C GLY A 379 -18.99 -30.41 -11.30
N LEU A 380 -18.11 -31.08 -10.56
CA LEU A 380 -17.53 -32.38 -10.92
C LEU A 380 -17.83 -33.38 -9.79
N ALA A 381 -19.11 -33.74 -9.70
CA ALA A 381 -19.69 -34.68 -8.73
C ALA A 381 -19.26 -36.13 -8.97
N GLU A 382 -17.95 -36.40 -8.87
CA GLU A 382 -17.39 -37.74 -9.01
C GLU A 382 -17.82 -38.63 -7.84
N LYS A 383 -18.39 -39.79 -8.17
CA LYS A 383 -18.91 -40.76 -7.18
C LYS A 383 -18.03 -42.00 -7.07
N ASN A 384 -17.02 -42.14 -7.94
CA ASN A 384 -16.10 -43.25 -7.90
C ASN A 384 -14.88 -42.94 -7.02
N LEU A 385 -14.80 -43.61 -5.87
CA LEU A 385 -13.71 -43.43 -4.91
C LEU A 385 -12.32 -43.81 -5.48
N SER A 386 -12.26 -44.77 -6.41
CA SER A 386 -11.01 -45.12 -7.11
C SER A 386 -10.48 -43.97 -7.96
N VAL A 387 -11.38 -43.27 -8.68
CA VAL A 387 -11.03 -42.11 -9.50
C VAL A 387 -10.49 -41.00 -8.60
N VAL A 388 -11.18 -40.70 -7.49
CA VAL A 388 -10.77 -39.69 -6.51
C VAL A 388 -9.39 -40.01 -5.91
N ARG A 389 -9.16 -41.27 -5.53
CA ARG A 389 -7.86 -41.75 -5.06
C ARG A 389 -6.77 -41.53 -6.12
N SER A 390 -7.06 -41.88 -7.38
CA SER A 390 -6.11 -41.63 -8.49
C SER A 390 -5.84 -40.13 -8.68
N GLY A 391 -6.83 -39.26 -8.42
CA GLY A 391 -6.71 -37.81 -8.48
C GLY A 391 -5.79 -37.26 -7.39
N TYR A 392 -5.88 -37.81 -6.17
CA TYR A 392 -4.96 -37.45 -5.10
C TYR A 392 -3.51 -37.79 -5.45
N ILE A 393 -3.27 -39.00 -5.97
CA ILE A 393 -1.94 -39.42 -6.43
C ILE A 393 -1.45 -38.51 -7.57
N ALA A 394 -2.32 -38.22 -8.54
CA ALA A 394 -2.01 -37.33 -9.66
C ALA A 394 -1.64 -35.92 -9.17
N ARG A 395 -2.35 -35.36 -8.20
CA ARG A 395 -2.05 -34.04 -7.60
C ARG A 395 -0.65 -34.00 -7.00
N GLY A 396 -0.24 -35.05 -6.28
CA GLY A 396 1.13 -35.16 -5.75
C GLY A 396 2.19 -35.14 -6.86
N MET A 397 2.00 -35.94 -7.91
CA MET A 397 2.90 -35.98 -9.06
C MET A 397 2.92 -34.67 -9.85
N ILE A 398 1.79 -33.98 -9.99
CA ILE A 398 1.71 -32.67 -10.64
C ILE A 398 2.49 -31.63 -9.83
N SER A 399 2.35 -31.63 -8.50
CA SER A 399 3.13 -30.74 -7.64
C SER A 399 4.62 -30.96 -7.79
N GLU A 400 5.07 -32.22 -7.81
CA GLU A 400 6.47 -32.57 -8.06
C GLU A 400 6.95 -32.09 -9.44
N LEU A 401 6.11 -32.25 -10.47
CA LEU A 401 6.42 -31.81 -11.84
C LEU A 401 6.61 -30.28 -11.91
N LEU A 402 5.73 -29.52 -11.25
CA LEU A 402 5.76 -28.06 -11.26
C LEU A 402 6.90 -27.49 -10.40
N ALA A 403 7.28 -28.19 -9.33
CA ALA A 403 8.42 -27.81 -8.49
C ALA A 403 9.78 -28.13 -9.15
N ALA A 404 9.80 -29.03 -10.14
CA ALA A 404 11.03 -29.45 -10.79
C ALA A 404 11.67 -28.33 -11.65
N ARG A 405 12.99 -28.13 -11.51
CA ARG A 405 13.75 -27.14 -12.31
C ARG A 405 13.90 -27.51 -13.78
N ARG A 406 13.64 -28.75 -14.15
CA ARG A 406 13.77 -29.28 -15.50
C ARG A 406 12.55 -30.14 -15.82
N LYS A 407 12.22 -30.18 -17.11
CA LYS A 407 11.15 -31.02 -17.64
C LYS A 407 11.41 -32.50 -17.26
N ASN A 408 10.40 -33.18 -16.73
CA ASN A 408 10.46 -34.59 -16.36
C ASN A 408 9.40 -35.40 -17.13
N ASP A 409 9.78 -35.90 -18.31
CA ASP A 409 8.86 -36.62 -19.21
C ASP A 409 8.36 -37.95 -18.63
N ALA A 410 9.15 -38.60 -17.76
CA ALA A 410 8.74 -39.84 -17.10
C ALA A 410 7.57 -39.62 -16.11
N LEU A 411 7.58 -38.47 -15.42
CA LEU A 411 6.52 -38.10 -14.49
C LEU A 411 5.23 -37.76 -15.25
N ILE A 412 5.32 -37.08 -16.40
CA ILE A 412 4.18 -36.83 -17.28
C ILE A 412 3.55 -38.15 -17.75
N GLN A 413 4.37 -39.10 -18.20
CA GLN A 413 3.88 -40.42 -18.62
C GLN A 413 3.24 -41.22 -17.48
N SER A 414 3.71 -41.02 -16.25
CA SER A 414 3.14 -41.67 -15.06
C SER A 414 1.79 -41.06 -14.70
N ILE A 415 1.65 -39.74 -14.78
CA ILE A 415 0.38 -39.03 -14.59
C ILE A 415 -0.65 -39.51 -15.62
N MET A 416 -0.28 -39.61 -16.91
CA MET A 416 -1.18 -40.03 -17.99
C MET A 416 -1.72 -41.47 -17.84
N LYS A 417 -1.08 -42.32 -17.03
CA LYS A 417 -1.54 -43.69 -16.75
C LYS A 417 -2.62 -43.75 -15.67
N LEU A 418 -2.81 -42.68 -14.89
CA LEU A 418 -3.83 -42.61 -13.85
C LEU A 418 -5.20 -42.29 -14.47
N GLU A 419 -6.28 -42.77 -13.86
CA GLU A 419 -7.66 -42.49 -14.30
C GLU A 419 -7.95 -40.96 -14.29
N SER A 420 -7.47 -40.27 -13.25
CA SER A 420 -7.48 -38.81 -13.15
C SER A 420 -6.34 -38.09 -13.89
N GLY A 421 -5.58 -38.82 -14.71
CA GLY A 421 -4.47 -38.27 -15.51
C GLY A 421 -4.91 -37.54 -16.78
N THR A 422 -6.20 -37.51 -17.07
CA THR A 422 -6.72 -36.89 -18.30
C THR A 422 -6.68 -35.36 -18.21
N PRO A 423 -6.58 -34.64 -19.35
CA PRO A 423 -6.52 -33.17 -19.35
C PRO A 423 -7.67 -32.50 -18.58
N ARG A 424 -8.86 -33.12 -18.57
CA ARG A 424 -10.04 -32.61 -17.85
C ARG A 424 -9.82 -32.59 -16.33
N TYR A 425 -9.38 -33.71 -15.75
CA TYR A 425 -9.12 -33.78 -14.31
C TYR A 425 -7.87 -32.99 -13.94
N VAL A 426 -6.80 -33.06 -14.74
CA VAL A 426 -5.55 -32.32 -14.51
C VAL A 426 -5.81 -30.81 -14.46
N ALA A 427 -6.61 -30.26 -15.37
CA ALA A 427 -6.96 -28.84 -15.36
C ALA A 427 -7.67 -28.44 -14.06
N ARG A 428 -8.61 -29.26 -13.59
CA ARG A 428 -9.34 -29.03 -12.33
C ARG A 428 -8.46 -29.17 -11.09
N ILE A 429 -7.53 -30.13 -11.08
CA ILE A 429 -6.53 -30.28 -10.03
C ILE A 429 -5.65 -29.03 -9.98
N LEU A 430 -5.14 -28.56 -11.12
CA LEU A 430 -4.29 -27.36 -11.21
C LEU A 430 -5.00 -26.11 -10.71
N GLU A 431 -6.30 -25.99 -10.97
CA GLU A 431 -7.13 -24.86 -10.51
C GLU A 431 -7.33 -24.85 -8.99
N ASN A 432 -7.40 -26.02 -8.35
CA ASN A 432 -7.77 -26.15 -6.94
C ASN A 432 -6.60 -26.51 -6.00
N MET A 433 -5.45 -26.91 -6.54
CA MET A 433 -4.28 -27.24 -5.75
C MET A 433 -3.54 -25.99 -5.24
N PRO A 434 -2.87 -26.08 -4.08
CA PRO A 434 -1.99 -25.01 -3.61
C PRO A 434 -0.78 -24.85 -4.56
N PRO A 435 -0.07 -23.71 -4.49
CA PRO A 435 1.16 -23.51 -5.24
C PRO A 435 2.18 -24.64 -4.99
N ALA A 436 2.71 -25.23 -6.06
CA ALA A 436 3.64 -26.36 -5.98
C ALA A 436 4.96 -26.03 -5.26
N ILE A 437 5.35 -24.76 -5.26
CA ILE A 437 6.48 -24.25 -4.47
C ILE A 437 5.88 -23.56 -3.26
N GLN A 438 6.02 -24.19 -2.09
CA GLN A 438 5.58 -23.61 -0.84
C GLN A 438 6.42 -22.37 -0.50
N THR A 439 5.76 -21.36 0.07
CA THR A 439 6.47 -20.21 0.61
C THR A 439 7.19 -20.64 1.89
N PRO A 440 8.49 -20.38 2.05
CA PRO A 440 9.21 -20.76 3.27
C PRO A 440 8.54 -20.13 4.51
N GLN A 441 8.29 -20.90 5.56
CA GLN A 441 7.71 -20.36 6.81
C GLN A 441 8.58 -19.26 7.43
N ASP A 442 9.91 -19.36 7.25
CA ASP A 442 10.88 -18.35 7.69
C ASP A 442 10.78 -17.02 6.91
N SER A 443 10.06 -17.01 5.79
CA SER A 443 9.78 -15.77 5.05
C SER A 443 8.72 -14.92 5.74
N GLN A 444 7.93 -15.43 6.68
CA GLN A 444 6.88 -14.63 7.31
C GLN A 444 7.48 -13.47 8.12
N VAL A 445 7.09 -12.23 7.80
CA VAL A 445 7.61 -11.03 8.45
C VAL A 445 7.08 -10.98 9.88
N ARG A 446 7.97 -10.94 10.87
CA ARG A 446 7.60 -10.78 12.28
C ARG A 446 7.71 -9.33 12.71
N ALA A 447 6.69 -8.81 13.38
CA ALA A 447 6.71 -7.51 14.02
C ALA A 447 6.88 -7.69 15.53
N GLU A 448 7.69 -6.83 16.15
CA GLU A 448 7.73 -6.73 17.59
C GLU A 448 6.55 -5.90 18.08
N VAL A 449 5.62 -6.54 18.77
CA VAL A 449 4.47 -5.90 19.43
C VAL A 449 4.58 -6.10 20.94
N PRO A 450 4.11 -5.14 21.76
CA PRO A 450 4.02 -5.35 23.20
C PRO A 450 3.17 -6.59 23.53
N SER A 451 3.59 -7.38 24.52
CA SER A 451 2.83 -8.54 25.00
C SER A 451 1.49 -8.07 25.55
N THR A 452 0.44 -8.87 25.31
CA THR A 452 -0.88 -8.64 25.88
C THR A 452 -0.88 -8.78 27.41
N GLU A 453 0.06 -9.54 27.96
CA GLU A 453 0.19 -9.80 29.41
C GLU A 453 1.11 -8.80 30.12
N ASP A 454 2.15 -8.30 29.44
CA ASP A 454 3.05 -7.27 29.95
C ASP A 454 3.47 -6.28 28.83
N PRO A 455 2.95 -5.03 28.86
CA PRO A 455 3.29 -4.00 27.88
C PRO A 455 4.78 -3.63 27.80
N GLN A 456 5.59 -3.97 28.82
CA GLN A 456 7.05 -3.75 28.80
C GLN A 456 7.80 -4.85 28.04
N GLN A 457 7.19 -6.03 27.87
CA GLN A 457 7.78 -7.14 27.13
C GLN A 457 7.36 -7.05 25.67
N ARG A 458 8.31 -7.12 24.73
CA ARG A 458 8.02 -7.20 23.29
C ARG A 458 8.02 -8.64 22.83
N VAL A 459 6.96 -9.05 22.16
CA VAL A 459 6.80 -10.37 21.55
C VAL A 459 6.84 -10.21 20.04
N GLN A 460 7.56 -11.10 19.37
CA GLN A 460 7.55 -11.18 17.92
C GLN A 460 6.29 -11.92 17.45
N VAL A 461 5.39 -11.19 16.82
CA VAL A 461 4.16 -11.76 16.24
C VAL A 461 4.30 -11.75 14.73
N PRO A 462 4.01 -12.87 14.04
CA PRO A 462 3.96 -12.88 12.58
C PRO A 462 2.93 -11.85 12.11
N VAL A 463 3.31 -11.01 11.15
CA VAL A 463 2.39 -10.09 10.49
C VAL A 463 1.61 -10.92 9.47
N PRO A 464 0.28 -11.10 9.64
CA PRO A 464 -0.51 -11.96 8.76
C PRO A 464 -0.37 -11.53 7.30
N GLY A 465 -0.20 -12.52 6.42
CA GLY A 465 -0.10 -12.32 4.98
C GLY A 465 1.17 -11.63 4.50
N ARG A 466 2.12 -11.19 5.34
CA ARG A 466 3.37 -10.56 4.88
C ARG A 466 4.54 -11.53 4.87
N PHE A 467 5.16 -11.65 3.71
CA PHE A 467 6.31 -12.53 3.48
C PHE A 467 7.48 -11.76 2.87
N LEU A 468 8.69 -12.05 3.35
CA LEU A 468 9.96 -11.63 2.80
C LEU A 468 10.49 -12.75 1.90
N LEU A 469 10.33 -12.58 0.60
CA LEU A 469 10.85 -13.50 -0.40
C LEU A 469 12.25 -13.07 -0.82
N GLU A 470 13.22 -13.96 -0.67
CA GLU A 470 14.56 -13.78 -1.22
C GLU A 470 14.66 -14.50 -2.56
N VAL A 471 14.70 -13.72 -3.65
CA VAL A 471 14.81 -14.28 -5.01
C VAL A 471 16.24 -14.13 -5.50
N PRO A 472 16.94 -15.22 -5.84
CA PRO A 472 18.26 -15.13 -6.45
C PRO A 472 18.13 -14.54 -7.85
N THR A 473 18.86 -13.45 -8.12
CA THR A 473 18.89 -12.88 -9.46
C THR A 473 19.78 -13.71 -10.38
N SER A 474 19.49 -13.67 -11.69
CA SER A 474 20.34 -14.29 -12.71
C SER A 474 21.78 -13.78 -12.64
N ARG A 475 22.72 -14.56 -13.21
CA ARG A 475 24.15 -14.21 -13.27
C ARG A 475 24.42 -12.83 -13.87
N GLU A 476 23.56 -12.35 -14.78
CA GLU A 476 23.67 -11.04 -15.43
C GLU A 476 23.45 -9.86 -14.46
N LEU A 477 22.74 -10.09 -13.36
CA LEU A 477 22.50 -9.11 -12.29
C LEU A 477 23.46 -9.28 -11.09
N GLY A 478 24.53 -10.05 -11.27
CA GLY A 478 25.60 -10.21 -10.27
C GLY A 478 25.28 -11.19 -9.14
N ALA A 479 24.36 -12.14 -9.36
CA ALA A 479 24.03 -13.22 -8.42
C ALA A 479 23.76 -12.72 -6.98
N ARG A 480 22.98 -11.64 -6.85
CA ARG A 480 22.54 -11.11 -5.54
C ARG A 480 21.15 -11.64 -5.21
N MET A 481 20.88 -11.82 -3.92
CA MET A 481 19.52 -12.05 -3.45
C MET A 481 18.77 -10.73 -3.44
N VAL A 482 17.66 -10.64 -4.18
CA VAL A 482 16.74 -9.51 -4.07
C VAL A 482 15.65 -9.88 -3.08
N ARG A 483 15.44 -9.02 -2.09
CA ARG A 483 14.42 -9.18 -1.06
C ARG A 483 13.16 -8.45 -1.49
N TYR A 484 12.06 -9.17 -1.60
CA TYR A 484 10.73 -8.63 -1.84
C TYR A 484 9.89 -8.81 -0.59
N MET A 485 9.22 -7.76 -0.15
CA MET A 485 8.12 -7.89 0.81
C MET A 485 6.83 -8.05 0.01
N VAL A 486 6.21 -9.22 0.10
CA VAL A 486 5.00 -9.57 -0.64
C VAL A 486 3.87 -9.78 0.36
N GLN A 487 2.69 -9.25 0.05
CA GLN A 487 1.48 -9.58 0.77
C GLN A 487 0.77 -10.70 0.01
N LEU A 488 0.77 -11.90 0.58
CA LEU A 488 0.02 -13.04 0.08
C LEU A 488 -1.29 -13.16 0.87
N PRO A 489 -2.37 -13.70 0.28
CA PRO A 489 -3.53 -14.14 1.05
C PRO A 489 -3.02 -15.12 2.12
N ALA A 490 -3.37 -14.86 3.38
CA ALA A 490 -2.98 -15.72 4.50
C ALA A 490 -3.87 -16.96 4.53
#